data_AF-A0A5J4NVB5-F1
#
_entry.id   AF-A0A5J4NVB5-F1
#
_cell.length_a   1.000
_cell.length_b   1.000
_cell.length_c   1.000
_cell.angle_alpha   90.00
_cell.angle_beta   90.00
_cell.angle_gamma   90.00
#
_symmetry.space_group_name_H-M   'P 1'
#
loop_
_entity.id
_entity.type
_entity.pdbx_description
1 polymer ?
#
loop_
_entity_poly.entity_id
_entity_poly.type
_entity_poly.pdbx_seq_one_letter_code
_entity_poly.pdbx_strand_id
1 'polypeptide(L)'
;AIDSEVSVLREIRNILCTYIHYMFIAEPALAEVIVWQTYPRTLLPVSTQAIPSLHICLDNVINVFRLCGDYDKMVFCLDLVSHLSLHYNIQSALERAAFIIDSLFHLLTAVVCVDDRPDLLQACLPGLLRLGGAFPSLAPTISRLLLTVGALIASTLSANARTLLQLSSCLKKGELVLYS
;
A
#
# COMPACT_ATOMS: atom_id res chain seq x y z
N ALA A 1 10.49 -28.79 -18.10
CA ALA A 1 11.52 -27.74 -17.95
C ALA A 1 10.94 -26.50 -17.28
N ILE A 2 9.89 -25.87 -17.85
CA ILE A 2 9.25 -24.68 -17.24
C ILE A 2 8.54 -25.01 -15.91
N ASP A 3 7.80 -26.13 -15.85
CA ASP A 3 7.12 -26.56 -14.62
C ASP A 3 8.07 -26.91 -13.47
N SER A 4 9.28 -27.39 -13.81
CA SER A 4 10.32 -27.72 -12.83
C SER A 4 11.03 -26.50 -12.27
N GLU A 5 11.19 -25.42 -13.05
CA GLU A 5 11.80 -24.18 -12.54
C GLU A 5 10.83 -23.42 -11.63
N VAL A 6 9.54 -23.37 -12.00
CA VAL A 6 8.49 -22.77 -11.17
C VAL A 6 8.34 -23.52 -9.84
N SER A 7 8.47 -24.85 -9.85
CA SER A 7 8.44 -25.65 -8.63
C SER A 7 9.67 -25.41 -7.75
N VAL A 8 10.87 -25.35 -8.33
CA VAL A 8 12.11 -25.10 -7.58
C VAL A 8 12.12 -23.71 -6.96
N LEU A 9 11.69 -22.67 -7.69
CA LEU A 9 11.61 -21.31 -7.15
C LEU A 9 10.64 -21.22 -5.97
N ARG A 10 9.49 -21.92 -6.06
CA ARG A 10 8.51 -21.98 -4.97
C ARG A 10 9.08 -22.70 -3.74
N GLU A 11 9.82 -23.78 -3.94
CA GLU A 11 10.46 -24.53 -2.86
C GLU A 11 11.53 -23.68 -2.16
N ILE A 12 12.41 -23.01 -2.91
CA ILE A 12 13.41 -22.09 -2.36
C ILE A 12 12.73 -20.98 -1.54
N ARG A 13 11.66 -20.39 -2.06
CA ARG A 13 10.90 -19.35 -1.34
C ARG A 13 10.33 -19.86 -0.04
N ASN A 14 9.74 -21.06 -0.04
CA ASN A 14 9.18 -21.65 1.18
C ASN A 14 10.29 -21.87 2.22
N ILE A 15 11.44 -22.43 1.83
CA ILE A 15 12.58 -22.63 2.73
C ILE A 15 13.04 -21.30 3.33
N LEU A 16 13.22 -20.27 2.51
CA LEU A 16 13.62 -18.94 2.96
C LEU A 16 12.59 -18.30 3.91
N CYS A 17 11.30 -18.36 3.57
CA CYS A 17 10.24 -17.82 4.42
C CYS A 17 10.15 -18.56 5.76
N THR A 18 10.29 -19.88 5.78
CA THR A 18 10.34 -20.68 7.01
C THR A 18 11.56 -20.32 7.85
N TYR A 19 12.73 -20.13 7.24
CA TYR A 19 13.92 -19.69 7.95
C TYR A 19 13.73 -18.29 8.59
N ILE A 20 13.23 -17.32 7.81
CA ILE A 20 12.95 -15.96 8.31
C ILE A 20 11.91 -16.01 9.44
N HIS A 21 10.90 -16.87 9.32
CA HIS A 21 9.90 -17.07 10.36
C HIS A 21 10.56 -17.47 11.69
N TYR A 22 11.45 -18.46 11.69
CA TYR A 22 12.20 -18.88 12.87
C TYR A 22 13.14 -17.79 13.40
N MET A 23 13.80 -17.03 12.52
CA MET A 23 14.65 -15.91 12.93
C MET A 23 13.86 -14.84 13.69
N PHE A 24 12.65 -14.50 13.25
CA PHE A 24 11.79 -13.54 13.96
C PHE A 24 11.27 -14.07 15.30
N ILE A 25 11.07 -15.38 15.42
CA ILE A 25 10.70 -15.98 16.71
C ILE A 25 11.89 -15.92 17.68
N ALA A 26 13.09 -16.24 17.18
CA ALA A 26 14.30 -16.26 18.00
C ALA A 26 14.75 -14.85 18.40
N GLU A 27 14.66 -13.87 17.49
CA GLU A 27 15.07 -12.48 17.69
C GLU A 27 14.03 -11.52 17.06
N PRO A 28 12.98 -11.13 17.81
CA PRO A 28 11.93 -10.25 17.32
C PRO A 28 12.42 -8.87 16.86
N ALA A 29 13.54 -8.37 17.40
CA ALA A 29 14.13 -7.10 17.00
C ALA A 29 14.53 -7.07 15.51
N LEU A 30 14.79 -8.23 14.89
CA LEU A 30 15.08 -8.30 13.45
C LEU A 30 13.88 -7.87 12.60
N ALA A 31 12.66 -8.15 13.05
CA ALA A 31 11.46 -7.73 12.33
C ALA A 31 11.32 -6.20 12.34
N GLU A 32 11.67 -5.55 13.45
CA GLU A 32 11.73 -4.09 13.52
C GLU A 32 12.74 -3.53 12.53
N VAL A 33 13.97 -4.06 12.52
CA VAL A 33 15.02 -3.62 11.59
C VAL A 33 14.56 -3.74 10.13
N ILE A 34 13.91 -4.84 9.77
CA ILE A 34 13.42 -5.05 8.41
C ILE A 34 12.32 -4.07 8.01
N VAL A 35 11.44 -3.68 8.94
CA VAL A 35 10.42 -2.65 8.64
C VAL A 35 11.09 -1.30 8.41
N TRP A 36 12.12 -0.95 9.20
CA TRP A 36 12.89 0.28 9.02
C TRP A 36 13.72 0.32 7.73
N GLN A 37 14.34 -0.81 7.38
CA GLN A 37 15.14 -0.93 6.17
C GLN A 37 14.30 -1.09 4.91
N THR A 38 13.06 -1.56 5.06
CA THR A 38 12.16 -1.98 3.98
C THR A 38 12.75 -3.09 3.11
N TYR A 39 11.94 -3.61 2.19
CA TYR A 39 12.37 -4.56 1.17
C TYR A 39 11.46 -4.40 -0.06
N PRO A 40 11.82 -4.99 -1.23
CA PRO A 40 11.03 -4.82 -2.44
C PRO A 40 9.54 -5.15 -2.22
N ARG A 41 8.67 -4.18 -2.55
CA ARG A 41 7.20 -4.30 -2.39
C ARG A 41 6.61 -5.51 -3.10
N THR A 42 7.26 -5.99 -4.16
CA THR A 42 6.86 -7.20 -4.91
C THR A 42 6.94 -8.48 -4.07
N LEU A 43 7.72 -8.48 -2.99
CA LEU A 43 7.85 -9.62 -2.08
C LEU A 43 6.80 -9.61 -0.97
N LEU A 44 6.11 -8.48 -0.73
CA LEU A 44 5.11 -8.36 0.33
C LEU A 44 4.00 -9.42 0.27
N PRO A 45 3.36 -9.70 -0.88
CA PRO A 45 2.30 -10.71 -0.94
C PRO A 45 2.79 -12.11 -0.53
N VAL A 46 4.02 -12.45 -0.89
CA VAL A 46 4.62 -13.76 -0.57
C VAL A 46 5.04 -13.80 0.90
N SER A 47 5.71 -12.76 1.40
CA SER A 47 6.20 -12.72 2.77
C SER A 47 5.06 -12.71 3.79
N THR A 48 4.01 -11.91 3.58
CA THR A 48 2.86 -11.84 4.51
C THR A 48 2.05 -13.11 4.56
N GLN A 49 2.06 -13.91 3.48
CA GLN A 49 1.38 -15.19 3.43
C GLN A 49 2.24 -16.34 3.99
N ALA A 50 3.54 -16.34 3.72
CA ALA A 50 4.43 -17.46 4.01
C ALA A 50 5.23 -17.32 5.32
N ILE A 51 5.23 -16.15 5.96
CA ILE A 51 5.95 -15.89 7.22
C ILE A 51 4.93 -15.55 8.32
N PRO A 52 4.44 -16.55 9.08
CA PRO A 52 3.39 -16.32 10.07
C PRO A 52 3.74 -15.33 11.18
N SER A 53 5.03 -15.21 11.53
CA SER A 53 5.52 -14.27 12.55
C SER A 53 5.62 -12.83 12.06
N LEU A 54 5.42 -12.55 10.77
CA LEU A 54 5.56 -11.20 10.23
C LEU A 54 4.53 -10.21 10.81
N HIS A 55 3.45 -10.69 11.42
CA HIS A 55 2.47 -9.84 12.09
C HIS A 55 3.07 -9.00 13.24
N ILE A 56 4.21 -9.41 13.83
CA ILE A 56 4.91 -8.62 14.86
C ILE A 56 5.42 -7.27 14.32
N CYS A 57 5.57 -7.14 13.00
CA CYS A 57 5.90 -5.87 12.36
C CYS A 57 4.83 -4.79 12.60
N LEU A 58 3.58 -5.15 12.94
CA LEU A 58 2.50 -4.19 13.25
C LEU A 58 2.81 -3.33 14.49
N ASP A 59 3.73 -3.74 15.34
CA ASP A 59 4.08 -3.00 16.56
C ASP A 59 4.92 -1.75 16.25
N ASN A 60 5.79 -1.84 15.23
CA ASN A 60 6.72 -0.77 14.86
C ASN A 60 6.37 -0.05 13.55
N VAL A 61 5.46 -0.61 12.74
CA VAL A 61 5.13 -0.04 11.42
C VAL A 61 4.64 1.41 11.48
N ILE A 62 3.94 1.80 12.56
CA ILE A 62 3.47 3.17 12.76
C ILE A 62 4.65 4.12 13.04
N ASN A 63 5.65 3.67 13.80
CA ASN A 63 6.84 4.47 14.07
C ASN A 63 7.60 4.74 12.77
N VAL A 64 7.79 3.71 11.94
CA VAL A 64 8.44 3.87 10.63
C VAL A 64 7.63 4.80 9.74
N PHE A 65 6.31 4.61 9.62
CA PHE A 65 5.44 5.46 8.81
C PHE A 65 5.55 6.94 9.19
N ARG A 66 5.59 7.25 10.50
CA ARG A 66 5.62 8.64 10.98
C ARG A 66 7.01 9.28 10.94
N LEU A 67 8.06 8.52 11.21
CA LEU A 67 9.40 9.05 11.46
C LEU A 67 10.34 8.94 10.26
N CYS A 68 10.03 8.11 9.27
CA CYS A 68 10.95 7.87 8.15
C CYS A 68 11.24 9.12 7.29
N GLY A 69 10.30 10.06 7.21
CA GLY A 69 10.41 11.27 6.38
C GLY A 69 10.52 10.98 4.87
N ASP A 70 10.17 9.76 4.45
CA ASP A 70 10.40 9.24 3.10
C ASP A 70 9.12 8.60 2.56
N TYR A 71 8.66 9.08 1.40
CA TYR A 71 7.44 8.62 0.78
C TYR A 71 7.47 7.14 0.38
N ASP A 72 8.60 6.62 -0.07
CA ASP A 72 8.70 5.20 -0.45
C ASP A 72 8.56 4.29 0.77
N LYS A 73 9.16 4.68 1.90
CA LYS A 73 9.02 3.95 3.17
C LYS A 73 7.61 4.02 3.73
N MET A 74 6.97 5.18 3.64
CA MET A 74 5.56 5.34 4.00
C MET A 74 4.65 4.43 3.17
N VAL A 75 4.84 4.40 1.86
CA VAL A 75 4.08 3.55 0.94
C VAL A 75 4.34 2.08 1.25
N PHE A 76 5.59 1.70 1.54
CA PHE A 76 5.93 0.36 2.01
C PHE A 76 5.17 -0.01 3.29
N CYS A 77 5.11 0.87 4.30
CA CYS A 77 4.36 0.64 5.54
C CYS A 77 2.87 0.44 5.27
N LEU A 78 2.26 1.28 4.43
CA LEU A 78 0.87 1.13 4.01
C LEU A 78 0.63 -0.23 3.32
N ASP A 79 1.54 -0.63 2.43
CA ASP A 79 1.44 -1.91 1.74
C ASP A 79 1.61 -3.11 2.68
N LEU A 80 2.56 -3.03 3.61
CA LEU A 80 2.77 -4.07 4.61
C LEU A 80 1.53 -4.27 5.48
N VAL A 81 0.97 -3.19 6.04
CA VAL A 81 -0.24 -3.26 6.87
C VAL A 81 -1.40 -3.81 6.06
N SER A 82 -1.60 -3.34 4.83
CA SER A 82 -2.73 -3.77 4.01
C SER A 82 -2.63 -5.22 3.54
N HIS A 83 -1.43 -5.73 3.25
CA HIS A 83 -1.24 -7.16 3.00
C HIS A 83 -1.43 -8.01 4.26
N LEU A 84 -0.90 -7.59 5.40
CA LEU A 84 -1.12 -8.28 6.67
C LEU A 84 -2.61 -8.31 7.04
N SER A 85 -3.34 -7.23 6.77
CA SER A 85 -4.77 -7.10 7.09
C SER A 85 -5.66 -8.07 6.29
N LEU A 86 -5.22 -8.54 5.12
CA LEU A 86 -5.92 -9.59 4.36
C LEU A 86 -5.84 -10.96 5.04
N HIS A 87 -4.79 -11.20 5.83
CA HIS A 87 -4.52 -12.49 6.47
C HIS A 87 -4.83 -12.48 7.98
N TYR A 88 -4.66 -11.34 8.63
CA TYR A 88 -4.83 -11.13 10.07
C TYR A 88 -5.90 -10.06 10.30
N ASN A 89 -7.16 -10.47 10.24
CA ASN A 89 -8.29 -9.61 10.61
C ASN A 89 -8.42 -9.52 12.14
N ILE A 90 -7.45 -8.87 12.77
CA ILE A 90 -7.40 -8.63 14.22
C ILE A 90 -7.54 -7.14 14.50
N GLN A 91 -8.12 -6.81 15.66
CA GLN A 91 -8.35 -5.43 16.11
C GLN A 91 -7.08 -4.56 16.04
N SER A 92 -5.93 -5.15 16.38
CA SER A 92 -4.62 -4.50 16.26
C SER A 92 -4.37 -3.97 14.83
N ALA A 93 -4.54 -4.80 13.80
CA ALA A 93 -4.31 -4.42 12.42
C ALA A 93 -5.28 -3.33 11.94
N LEU A 94 -6.56 -3.39 12.37
CA LEU A 94 -7.56 -2.35 12.09
C LEU A 94 -7.14 -0.99 12.66
N GLU A 95 -6.66 -0.94 13.90
CA GLU A 95 -6.21 0.30 14.55
C GLU A 95 -5.01 0.92 13.80
N ARG A 96 -4.05 0.09 13.37
CA ARG A 96 -2.90 0.56 12.57
C ARG A 96 -3.33 1.05 11.19
N ALA A 97 -4.25 0.33 10.54
CA ALA A 97 -4.80 0.74 9.26
C ALA A 97 -5.54 2.08 9.35
N ALA A 98 -6.39 2.26 10.36
CA ALA A 98 -7.10 3.51 10.62
C ALA A 98 -6.11 4.66 10.84
N PHE A 99 -5.10 4.47 11.69
CA PHE A 99 -4.06 5.47 11.95
C PHE A 99 -3.32 5.87 10.66
N ILE A 100 -2.92 4.91 9.84
CA ILE A 100 -2.22 5.17 8.58
C ILE A 100 -3.10 5.96 7.62
N ILE A 101 -4.39 5.61 7.49
CA ILE A 101 -5.32 6.33 6.62
C ILE A 101 -5.50 7.78 7.09
N ASP A 102 -5.73 8.00 8.38
CA ASP A 102 -5.90 9.35 8.94
C ASP A 102 -4.63 10.19 8.78
N SER A 103 -3.47 9.59 9.05
CA SER A 103 -2.17 10.25 8.88
C SER A 103 -1.90 10.57 7.40
N LEU A 104 -2.23 9.65 6.49
CA LEU A 104 -2.09 9.86 5.05
C LEU A 104 -3.02 10.97 4.56
N PHE A 105 -4.24 11.07 5.09
CA PHE A 105 -5.17 12.15 4.79
C PHE A 105 -4.54 13.51 5.13
N HIS A 106 -4.01 13.65 6.35
CA HIS A 106 -3.34 14.89 6.78
C HIS A 106 -2.11 15.20 5.93
N LEU A 107 -1.29 14.20 5.63
CA LEU A 107 -0.08 14.39 4.83
C LEU A 107 -0.42 14.86 3.40
N LEU A 108 -1.34 14.18 2.72
CA LEU A 108 -1.71 14.53 1.34
C LEU A 108 -2.43 15.88 1.21
N THR A 109 -3.18 16.29 2.25
CA THR A 109 -3.95 17.54 2.21
C THR A 109 -3.15 18.77 2.67
N ALA A 110 -2.21 18.61 3.62
CA ALA A 110 -1.57 19.75 4.28
C ALA A 110 -0.04 19.78 4.19
N VAL A 111 0.64 18.64 4.01
CA VAL A 111 2.10 18.54 4.12
C VAL A 111 2.78 18.33 2.78
N VAL A 112 2.22 17.43 1.96
CA VAL A 112 2.80 17.05 0.67
C VAL A 112 2.67 18.19 -0.34
N CYS A 113 3.77 18.48 -1.03
CA CYS A 113 3.84 19.47 -2.10
C CYS A 113 2.82 19.17 -3.20
N VAL A 114 2.35 20.22 -3.87
CA VAL A 114 1.31 20.09 -4.91
C VAL A 114 1.76 19.16 -6.05
N ASP A 115 3.05 19.21 -6.40
CA ASP A 115 3.62 18.46 -7.52
C ASP A 115 3.80 16.96 -7.20
N ASP A 116 4.11 16.60 -5.94
CA ASP A 116 4.34 15.20 -5.52
C ASP A 116 3.04 14.47 -5.12
N ARG A 117 1.98 15.23 -4.82
CA ARG A 117 0.68 14.72 -4.37
C ARG A 117 0.05 13.68 -5.32
N PRO A 118 -0.01 13.86 -6.66
CA PRO A 118 -0.60 12.86 -7.54
C PRO A 118 0.17 11.54 -7.54
N ASP A 119 1.51 11.61 -7.58
CA ASP A 119 2.36 10.42 -7.62
C ASP A 119 2.28 9.63 -6.31
N LEU A 120 2.30 10.33 -5.17
CA LEU A 120 2.14 9.69 -3.86
C LEU A 120 0.74 9.07 -3.69
N LEU A 121 -0.32 9.77 -4.11
CA LEU A 121 -1.68 9.23 -4.06
C LEU A 121 -1.79 7.96 -4.92
N GLN A 122 -1.22 7.98 -6.13
CA GLN A 122 -1.20 6.83 -7.03
C GLN A 122 -0.43 5.65 -6.41
N ALA A 123 0.71 5.90 -5.77
CA ALA A 123 1.51 4.88 -5.12
C ALA A 123 0.77 4.22 -3.93
N CYS A 124 -0.06 4.98 -3.21
CA CYS A 124 -0.86 4.53 -2.06
C CYS A 124 -2.17 3.82 -2.45
N LEU A 125 -2.70 4.08 -3.65
CA LEU A 125 -4.02 3.60 -4.06
C LEU A 125 -4.22 2.08 -3.92
N PRO A 126 -3.27 1.21 -4.35
CA PRO A 126 -3.43 -0.23 -4.18
C PRO A 126 -3.55 -0.67 -2.72
N GLY A 127 -2.79 -0.04 -1.82
CA GLY A 127 -2.83 -0.31 -0.38
C GLY A 127 -4.15 0.14 0.26
N LEU A 128 -4.65 1.32 -0.12
CA LEU A 128 -5.95 1.82 0.33
C LEU A 128 -7.11 0.91 -0.10
N LEU A 129 -7.11 0.45 -1.35
CA LEU A 129 -8.14 -0.47 -1.84
C LEU A 129 -8.10 -1.81 -1.10
N ARG A 130 -6.89 -2.35 -0.85
CA ARG A 130 -6.72 -3.56 -0.02
C ARG A 130 -7.28 -3.38 1.38
N LEU A 131 -7.02 -2.23 2.03
CA LEU A 131 -7.59 -1.94 3.36
C LEU A 131 -9.10 -1.81 3.35
N GLY A 132 -9.69 -1.18 2.33
CA GLY A 132 -11.15 -1.10 2.19
C GLY A 132 -11.79 -2.47 2.00
N GLY A 133 -11.10 -3.40 1.32
CA GLY A 133 -11.53 -4.79 1.18
C GLY A 133 -11.36 -5.62 2.45
N ALA A 134 -10.25 -5.44 3.18
CA ALA A 134 -9.98 -6.14 4.43
C ALA A 134 -10.87 -5.64 5.59
N PHE A 135 -11.12 -4.33 5.65
CA PHE A 135 -11.89 -3.66 6.69
C PHE A 135 -12.96 -2.74 6.07
N PRO A 136 -14.17 -3.26 5.80
CA PRO A 136 -15.24 -2.48 5.20
C PRO A 136 -15.63 -1.21 5.99
N SER A 137 -15.39 -1.20 7.30
CA SER A 137 -15.61 -0.03 8.17
C SER A 137 -14.75 1.18 7.80
N LEU A 138 -13.59 0.98 7.14
CA LEU A 138 -12.69 2.04 6.71
C LEU A 138 -13.04 2.58 5.32
N ALA A 139 -13.87 1.89 4.54
CA ALA A 139 -14.20 2.27 3.17
C ALA A 139 -14.77 3.70 3.04
N PRO A 140 -15.64 4.20 3.94
CA PRO A 140 -16.12 5.58 3.88
C PRO A 140 -14.98 6.61 4.09
N THR A 141 -14.05 6.33 5.00
CA THR A 141 -12.90 7.20 5.28
C THR A 141 -11.94 7.22 4.09
N ILE A 142 -11.66 6.06 3.50
CA ILE A 142 -10.85 5.94 2.29
C ILE A 142 -11.50 6.70 1.13
N SER A 143 -12.81 6.55 0.93
CA SER A 143 -13.55 7.26 -0.12
C SER A 143 -13.46 8.78 0.06
N ARG A 144 -13.61 9.26 1.31
CA ARG A 144 -13.46 10.68 1.65
C ARG A 144 -12.05 11.19 1.35
N LEU A 145 -11.02 10.42 1.70
CA LEU A 145 -9.63 10.74 1.36
C LEU A 145 -9.46 10.89 -0.15
N LEU A 146 -9.85 9.88 -0.93
CA LEU A 146 -9.68 9.87 -2.38
C LEU A 146 -10.41 11.04 -3.05
N LEU A 147 -11.66 11.32 -2.65
CA LEU A 147 -12.45 12.42 -3.20
C LEU A 147 -11.85 13.78 -2.84
N THR A 148 -11.38 13.95 -1.60
CA THR A 148 -10.83 15.23 -1.14
C THR A 148 -9.50 15.53 -1.82
N VAL A 149 -8.57 14.56 -1.81
CA VAL A 149 -7.25 14.73 -2.44
C VAL A 149 -7.40 14.83 -3.96
N GLY A 150 -8.30 14.06 -4.57
CA GLY A 150 -8.61 14.16 -5.99
C GLY A 150 -9.15 15.55 -6.39
N ALA A 151 -10.04 16.13 -5.59
CA ALA A 151 -10.52 17.50 -5.81
C ALA A 151 -9.39 18.54 -5.68
N LEU A 152 -8.48 18.36 -4.72
CA LEU A 152 -7.30 19.23 -4.58
C LEU A 152 -6.40 19.16 -5.82
N ILE A 153 -6.06 17.96 -6.30
CA ILE A 153 -5.27 17.77 -7.52
C ILE A 153 -5.97 18.38 -8.74
N ALA A 154 -7.29 18.19 -8.87
CA ALA A 154 -8.06 18.76 -9.97
C ALA A 154 -8.07 20.30 -9.94
N SER A 155 -8.10 20.90 -8.74
CA SER A 155 -8.09 22.35 -8.56
C SER A 155 -6.75 23.00 -8.95
N THR A 156 -5.64 22.29 -8.76
CA THR A 156 -4.29 22.75 -9.10
C THR A 156 -3.92 22.53 -10.56
N LEU A 157 -4.62 21.61 -11.24
CA LEU A 157 -4.46 21.40 -12.67
C LEU A 157 -4.84 22.66 -13.46
N SER A 158 -3.96 23.12 -14.35
CA SER A 158 -4.22 24.28 -15.22
C SER A 158 -5.45 24.04 -16.11
N ALA A 159 -6.11 25.12 -16.55
CA ALA A 159 -7.29 25.03 -17.41
C ALA A 159 -7.04 24.16 -18.66
N ASN A 160 -5.84 24.23 -19.25
CA ASN A 160 -5.45 23.48 -20.45
C ASN A 160 -5.29 21.97 -20.19
N ALA A 161 -4.76 21.59 -19.03
CA ALA A 161 -4.62 20.18 -18.66
C ALA A 161 -5.98 19.54 -18.32
N ARG A 162 -6.93 20.32 -17.78
CA ARG A 162 -8.33 19.87 -17.60
C ARG A 162 -9.00 19.58 -18.93
N THR A 163 -8.74 20.39 -19.96
CA THR A 163 -9.29 20.16 -21.32
C THR A 163 -8.74 18.88 -21.95
N LEU A 164 -7.45 18.57 -21.77
CA LEU A 164 -6.85 17.31 -22.26
C LEU A 164 -7.40 16.06 -21.56
N LEU A 165 -7.65 16.12 -20.24
CA LEU A 165 -8.31 15.02 -19.52
C LEU A 165 -9.77 14.83 -19.94
N GLN A 166 -10.50 15.92 -20.17
CA GLN A 166 -11.86 15.85 -20.72
C GLN A 166 -11.87 15.26 -22.13
N LEU A 167 -10.98 15.71 -23.01
CA LEU A 167 -10.84 15.21 -24.38
C LEU A 167 -10.43 13.72 -24.42
N SER A 168 -9.49 13.28 -23.59
CA SER A 168 -9.11 11.86 -23.50
C SER A 168 -10.22 10.97 -22.94
N SER A 169 -11.02 11.48 -21.99
CA SER A 169 -12.23 10.78 -21.52
C SER A 169 -13.33 10.70 -22.59
N CYS A 170 -13.45 11.72 -23.45
CA CYS A 170 -14.34 11.72 -24.61
C CYS A 170 -13.85 10.79 -25.72
N LEU A 171 -12.55 10.71 -25.98
CA LEU A 171 -11.96 9.78 -26.95
C LEU A 171 -12.16 8.32 -26.52
N LYS A 172 -11.96 8.00 -25.24
CA LYS A 172 -12.28 6.66 -24.71
C LYS A 172 -13.77 6.32 -24.79
N LYS A 173 -14.67 7.31 -24.67
CA LYS A 173 -16.10 7.12 -24.94
C LYS A 173 -16.40 6.95 -26.43
N GLY A 174 -15.64 7.56 -27.33
CA GLY A 174 -15.77 7.43 -28.77
C GLY A 174 -15.31 6.07 -29.31
N GLU A 175 -14.28 5.45 -28.71
CA GLU A 175 -13.83 4.11 -29.08
C GLU A 175 -14.81 2.99 -28.67
N LEU A 176 -15.66 3.25 -27.66
CA LEU A 176 -16.72 2.32 -27.24
C LEU A 176 -17.97 2.35 -28.14
N VAL A 177 -18.11 3.33 -29.05
CA VAL A 177 -19.26 3.44 -29.96
C VAL A 177 -18.98 2.85 -31.34
N LEU A 178 -17.73 2.45 -31.64
CA LEU A 178 -17.36 1.79 -32.90
C LEU A 178 -17.39 0.26 -32.84
N TYR A 179 -17.81 -0.33 -31.71
CA TYR A 179 -18.01 -1.77 -31.54
C TYR A 179 -19.42 -2.11 -31.04
N SER A 180 -20.45 -1.56 -31.71
CA SER A 180 -21.85 -1.97 -31.54
C SER A 180 -22.56 -2.04 -32.88
#